data_AF-A0A8J4QNI5-F1
#
_entry.id   AF-A0A8J4QNI5-F1
#
_cell.length_a   1.000
_cell.length_b   1.000
_cell.length_c   1.000
_cell.angle_alpha   90.00
_cell.angle_beta   90.00
_cell.angle_gamma   90.00
#
_symmetry.space_group_name_H-M   'P 1'
#
loop_
_entity.id
_entity.type
_entity.pdbx_description
1 polymer ?
#
loop_
_entity_poly.entity_id
_entity_poly.type
_entity_poly.pdbx_seq_one_letter_code
_entity_poly.pdbx_strand_id
1 'polypeptide(L)'
;MVVTGQIRKKDDDTNRLGRTSRTRNHFLFICSKFQEVEMANRKEDEKNERIIRGLLKLTENRRCINCNSMGPQYVCTNFWTFVCTTYSGIYREFTHRVKSVSMAKFTSQEVIALQEGGNKHQLAARVAASFGTCIEVKVYDEKLALLLSKL
;
A
#
# COMPACT_ATOMS: atom_id res chain seq x y z
N MET A 1 -33.51 27.92 57.40
CA MET A 1 -33.63 26.69 58.21
C MET A 1 -34.17 25.62 57.27
N VAL A 2 -33.34 24.73 56.69
CA VAL A 2 -32.89 23.43 57.26
C VAL A 2 -34.07 22.81 58.03
N VAL A 3 -34.62 21.65 57.67
CA VAL A 3 -33.92 20.36 57.66
C VAL A 3 -34.53 19.38 56.64
N THR A 4 -33.63 18.67 56.00
CA THR A 4 -33.73 17.51 55.11
C THR A 4 -34.45 16.31 55.75
N GLY A 5 -35.44 15.75 55.05
CA GLY A 5 -36.09 14.48 55.39
C GLY A 5 -35.25 13.27 54.95
N GLN A 6 -35.00 12.36 55.89
CA GLN A 6 -34.38 11.06 55.66
C GLN A 6 -35.37 10.12 54.96
N ILE A 7 -34.95 9.48 53.85
CA ILE A 7 -35.63 8.31 53.29
C ILE A 7 -34.62 7.16 53.27
N ARG A 8 -35.04 6.05 53.88
CA ARG A 8 -34.29 4.81 54.09
C ARG A 8 -33.87 4.19 52.76
N LYS A 9 -32.63 3.68 52.71
CA LYS A 9 -32.11 2.85 51.61
C LYS A 9 -32.96 1.58 51.49
N LYS A 10 -33.40 1.28 50.28
CA LYS A 10 -33.98 -0.01 49.90
C LYS A 10 -32.93 -0.68 49.02
N ASP A 11 -32.33 -1.75 49.53
CA ASP A 11 -31.49 -2.63 48.74
C ASP A 11 -32.38 -3.29 47.68
N ASP A 12 -31.97 -3.22 46.41
CA ASP A 12 -32.57 -4.02 45.34
C ASP A 12 -31.48 -4.56 44.41
N ASP A 13 -31.58 -5.87 44.23
CA ASP A 13 -30.61 -6.80 43.68
C ASP A 13 -30.36 -6.61 42.18
N THR A 14 -29.11 -6.34 41.76
CA THR A 14 -28.68 -6.61 40.38
C THR A 14 -27.20 -7.04 40.29
N ASN A 15 -26.82 -8.08 41.04
CA ASN A 15 -25.70 -8.93 40.63
C ASN A 15 -26.23 -10.11 39.79
N ARG A 16 -26.41 -9.93 38.48
CA ARG A 16 -26.48 -11.07 37.55
C ARG A 16 -26.18 -10.73 36.09
N LEU A 17 -24.91 -10.46 35.78
CA LEU A 17 -24.34 -10.85 34.49
C LEU A 17 -23.04 -11.62 34.73
N GLY A 18 -23.21 -12.86 35.22
CA GLY A 18 -22.21 -13.90 35.05
C GLY A 18 -22.05 -14.18 33.55
N ARG A 19 -21.15 -13.47 32.88
CA ARG A 19 -20.64 -13.92 31.57
C ARG A 19 -19.95 -15.25 31.81
N THR A 20 -20.54 -16.30 31.28
CA THR A 20 -20.04 -17.67 31.33
C THR A 20 -18.54 -17.69 30.97
N SER A 21 -17.74 -18.44 31.73
CA SER A 21 -16.29 -18.63 31.50
C SER A 21 -15.94 -18.98 30.04
N ARG A 22 -16.87 -19.64 29.34
CA ARG A 22 -16.79 -19.99 27.92
C ARG A 22 -16.66 -18.76 27.00
N THR A 23 -17.31 -17.64 27.32
CA THR A 23 -17.23 -16.39 26.52
C THR A 23 -15.96 -15.57 26.81
N ARG A 24 -15.45 -15.59 28.05
CA ARG A 24 -14.17 -14.96 28.41
C ARG A 24 -12.99 -15.65 27.74
N ASN A 25 -12.96 -16.98 27.74
CA ASN A 25 -11.93 -17.76 27.03
C ASN A 25 -12.00 -17.55 25.51
N HIS A 26 -13.20 -17.47 24.94
CA HIS A 26 -13.37 -17.20 23.51
C HIS A 26 -12.91 -15.79 23.12
N PHE A 27 -13.22 -14.77 23.93
CA PHE A 27 -12.77 -13.40 23.68
C PHE A 27 -11.24 -13.25 23.78
N LEU A 28 -10.62 -13.83 24.82
CA LEU A 28 -9.16 -13.85 24.95
C LEU A 28 -8.50 -14.57 23.77
N PHE A 29 -9.07 -15.69 23.32
CA PHE A 29 -8.59 -16.44 22.16
C PHE A 29 -8.68 -15.64 20.84
N ILE A 30 -9.78 -14.91 20.61
CA ILE A 30 -9.93 -14.02 19.45
C ILE A 30 -8.89 -12.88 19.52
N CYS A 31 -8.68 -12.29 20.69
CA CYS A 31 -7.69 -11.22 20.90
C CYS A 31 -6.27 -11.71 20.59
N SER A 32 -5.88 -12.90 21.08
CA SER A 32 -4.57 -13.49 20.78
C SER A 32 -4.40 -13.78 19.29
N LYS A 33 -5.41 -14.35 18.62
CA LYS A 33 -5.37 -14.55 17.17
C LYS A 33 -5.29 -13.24 16.38
N PHE A 34 -5.97 -12.20 16.83
CA PHE A 34 -5.88 -10.88 16.20
C PHE A 34 -4.46 -10.31 16.30
N GLN A 35 -3.84 -10.40 17.48
CA GLN A 35 -2.44 -9.99 17.69
C GLN A 35 -1.45 -10.81 16.85
N GLU A 36 -1.67 -12.12 16.68
CA GLU A 36 -0.85 -12.97 15.81
C GLU A 36 -0.93 -12.54 14.33
N VAL A 37 -2.13 -12.27 13.82
CA VAL A 37 -2.34 -11.78 12.45
C VAL A 37 -1.69 -10.41 12.24
N GLU A 38 -1.81 -9.51 13.22
CA GLU A 38 -1.18 -8.19 13.15
C GLU A 38 0.35 -8.27 13.12
N MET A 39 0.94 -9.15 13.95
CA MET A 39 2.38 -9.44 13.95
C MET A 39 2.85 -10.06 12.62
N ALA A 40 2.06 -10.96 12.02
CA ALA A 40 2.35 -11.55 10.73
C ALA A 40 2.31 -10.52 9.60
N ASN A 41 1.29 -9.66 9.57
CA ASN A 41 1.17 -8.57 8.60
C ASN A 41 2.32 -7.58 8.70
N ARG A 42 2.75 -7.22 9.92
CA ARG A 42 3.92 -6.35 10.11
C ARG A 42 5.20 -6.96 9.53
N LYS A 43 5.44 -8.26 9.76
CA LYS A 43 6.62 -8.95 9.20
C LYS A 43 6.60 -8.95 7.68
N GLU A 44 5.42 -9.09 7.08
CA GLU A 44 5.25 -9.05 5.62
C GLU A 44 5.48 -7.63 5.08
N ASP A 45 4.91 -6.60 5.73
CA ASP A 45 5.13 -5.19 5.40
C ASP A 45 6.63 -4.84 5.41
N GLU A 46 7.36 -5.28 6.45
CA GLU A 46 8.81 -5.06 6.58
C GLU A 46 9.62 -5.75 5.46
N LYS A 47 9.20 -6.96 5.02
CA LYS A 47 9.84 -7.65 3.88
C LYS A 47 9.58 -6.89 2.58
N ASN A 48 8.33 -6.52 2.34
CA ASN A 48 7.90 -5.80 1.14
C ASN A 48 8.67 -4.48 1.00
N GLU A 49 8.79 -3.73 2.09
CA GLU A 49 9.57 -2.49 2.13
C GLU A 49 11.05 -2.71 1.78
N ARG A 50 11.68 -3.76 2.32
CA ARG A 50 13.07 -4.11 1.99
C ARG A 50 13.24 -4.42 0.51
N ILE A 51 12.32 -5.14 -0.09
CA ILE A 51 12.36 -5.49 -1.52
C ILE A 51 12.26 -4.23 -2.38
N ILE A 52 11.28 -3.36 -2.11
CA ILE A 52 11.08 -2.12 -2.89
C ILE A 52 12.30 -1.21 -2.78
N ARG A 53 12.86 -1.05 -1.58
CA ARG A 53 14.12 -0.30 -1.38
C ARG A 53 15.30 -0.97 -2.10
N GLY A 54 15.28 -2.30 -2.24
CA GLY A 54 16.23 -3.05 -3.06
C GLY A 54 16.07 -2.75 -4.55
N LEU A 55 14.85 -2.67 -5.06
CA LEU A 55 14.55 -2.35 -6.46
C LEU A 55 15.04 -0.96 -6.86
N LEU A 56 14.98 0.02 -5.95
CA LEU A 56 15.55 1.36 -6.17
C LEU A 56 17.06 1.38 -6.36
N LYS A 57 17.78 0.31 -5.96
CA LYS A 57 19.23 0.20 -6.17
C LYS A 57 19.58 -0.20 -7.60
N LEU A 58 18.64 -0.72 -8.38
CA LEU A 58 18.84 -1.07 -9.78
C LEU A 58 19.04 0.21 -10.61
N THR A 59 19.98 0.18 -11.55
CA THR A 59 20.42 1.34 -12.32
C THR A 59 19.29 2.04 -13.06
N GLU A 60 18.35 1.27 -13.58
CA GLU A 60 17.19 1.69 -14.36
C GLU A 60 16.11 2.33 -13.47
N ASN A 61 16.00 1.86 -12.22
CA ASN A 61 15.02 2.35 -11.25
C ASN A 61 15.52 3.54 -10.42
N ARG A 62 16.83 3.85 -10.47
CA ARG A 62 17.42 5.02 -9.81
C ARG A 62 16.99 6.35 -10.42
N ARG A 63 16.36 6.32 -11.60
CA ARG A 63 15.93 7.48 -12.35
C ARG A 63 14.45 7.42 -12.64
N CYS A 64 13.80 8.58 -12.64
CA CYS A 64 12.41 8.71 -13.06
C CYS A 64 12.25 8.28 -14.52
N ILE A 65 11.25 7.45 -14.82
CA ILE A 65 11.00 6.96 -16.18
C ILE A 65 10.69 8.09 -17.19
N ASN A 66 10.09 9.20 -16.74
CA ASN A 66 9.66 10.28 -17.62
C ASN A 66 10.73 11.38 -17.81
N CYS A 67 11.36 11.85 -16.73
CA CYS A 67 12.29 12.98 -16.78
C CYS A 67 13.74 12.63 -16.41
N ASN A 68 14.03 11.36 -16.16
CA ASN A 68 15.37 10.86 -15.84
C ASN A 68 16.02 11.47 -14.57
N SER A 69 15.25 12.19 -13.76
CA SER A 69 15.69 12.76 -12.48
C SER A 69 16.08 11.65 -11.52
N MET A 70 17.16 11.86 -10.76
CA MET A 70 17.66 10.89 -9.78
C MET A 70 16.72 10.77 -8.57
N GLY A 71 16.67 9.57 -8.00
CA GLY A 71 15.99 9.30 -6.73
C GLY A 71 14.47 9.41 -6.80
N PRO A 72 13.78 8.65 -7.67
CA PRO A 72 12.33 8.61 -7.68
C PRO A 72 11.79 8.13 -6.31
N GLN A 73 10.79 8.84 -5.80
CA GLN A 73 10.21 8.61 -4.47
C GLN A 73 8.84 7.91 -4.53
N TYR A 74 8.29 7.75 -5.73
CA TYR A 74 6.95 7.25 -5.94
C TYR A 74 6.97 6.09 -6.93
N VAL A 75 5.97 5.22 -6.80
CA VAL A 75 5.70 4.10 -7.71
C VAL A 75 4.31 4.29 -8.29
N CYS A 76 4.19 4.27 -9.61
CA CYS A 76 2.89 4.16 -10.26
C CYS A 76 2.51 2.67 -10.32
N THR A 77 1.42 2.28 -9.65
CA THR A 77 0.98 0.88 -9.58
C THR A 77 0.25 0.43 -10.84
N ASN A 78 -0.13 1.36 -11.72
CA ASN A 78 -0.73 1.01 -13.01
C ASN A 78 0.31 0.47 -13.99
N PHE A 79 1.52 1.03 -13.96
CA PHE A 79 2.59 0.72 -14.92
C PHE A 79 3.80 0.05 -14.26
N TRP A 80 3.80 -0.08 -12.93
CA TRP A 80 4.90 -0.66 -12.15
C TRP A 80 6.23 0.06 -12.40
N THR A 81 6.19 1.39 -12.46
CA THR A 81 7.34 2.26 -12.73
C THR A 81 7.63 3.21 -11.59
N PHE A 82 8.91 3.55 -11.42
CA PHE A 82 9.39 4.55 -10.47
C PHE A 82 9.36 5.95 -11.08
N VAL A 83 8.74 6.89 -10.36
CA VAL A 83 8.46 8.26 -10.80
C VAL A 83 8.88 9.27 -9.73
N CYS A 84 9.25 10.48 -10.16
CA CYS A 84 9.57 11.58 -9.24
C CYS A 84 8.30 12.26 -8.73
N THR A 85 8.45 13.17 -7.77
CA THR A 85 7.34 13.91 -7.14
C THR A 85 6.52 14.69 -8.17
N THR A 86 7.16 15.34 -9.15
CA THR A 86 6.47 16.09 -10.20
C THR A 86 5.54 15.20 -11.02
N TYR A 87 6.08 14.10 -11.56
CA TYR A 87 5.28 13.17 -12.35
C TYR A 87 4.27 12.41 -11.50
N SER A 88 4.53 12.20 -10.21
CA SER A 88 3.53 11.63 -9.29
C SER A 88 2.25 12.48 -9.21
N GLY A 89 2.37 13.81 -9.33
CA GLY A 89 1.23 14.73 -9.40
C GLY A 89 0.49 14.60 -10.72
N ILE A 90 1.23 14.64 -11.83
CA ILE A 90 0.68 14.49 -13.18
C ILE A 90 -0.08 13.17 -13.32
N TYR A 91 0.50 12.05 -12.87
CA TYR A 91 -0.15 10.74 -12.89
C TYR A 91 -1.49 10.74 -12.11
N ARG A 92 -1.61 11.51 -11.02
CA ARG A 92 -2.86 11.64 -10.26
C ARG A 92 -3.92 12.43 -11.02
N GLU A 93 -3.53 13.48 -11.75
CA GLU A 93 -4.44 14.23 -12.62
C GLU A 93 -5.05 13.34 -13.71
N PHE A 94 -4.25 12.38 -14.22
CA PHE A 94 -4.71 11.35 -15.13
C PHE A 94 -5.36 10.13 -14.44
N THR A 95 -5.75 10.24 -13.17
CA THR A 95 -6.41 9.17 -12.39
C THR A 95 -5.61 7.88 -12.23
N HIS A 96 -4.29 7.91 -12.46
CA HIS A 96 -3.41 6.77 -12.20
C HIS A 96 -3.12 6.67 -10.70
N ARG A 97 -2.99 5.43 -10.23
CA ARG A 97 -2.72 5.14 -8.83
C ARG A 97 -1.23 5.21 -8.56
N VAL A 98 -0.85 6.06 -7.61
CA VAL A 98 0.55 6.32 -7.26
C VAL A 98 0.75 6.15 -5.75
N LYS A 99 1.78 5.41 -5.37
CA LYS A 99 2.16 5.13 -3.98
C LYS A 99 3.54 5.73 -3.66
N SER A 100 3.69 6.29 -2.46
CA SER A 100 5.00 6.75 -1.95
C SER A 100 5.81 5.55 -1.49
N VAL A 101 7.08 5.47 -1.89
CA VAL A 101 7.98 4.38 -1.46
C VAL A 101 8.18 4.38 0.05
N SER A 102 8.28 5.56 0.67
CA SER A 102 8.60 5.68 2.10
C SER A 102 7.38 5.66 3.01
N MET A 103 6.18 5.96 2.51
CA MET A 103 4.99 6.17 3.34
C MET A 103 3.84 5.20 3.06
N ALA A 104 3.79 4.60 1.87
CA ALA A 104 2.69 3.73 1.50
C ALA A 104 2.99 2.26 1.86
N LYS A 105 1.92 1.51 2.19
CA LYS A 105 1.99 0.06 2.29
C LYS A 105 1.81 -0.59 0.93
N PHE A 106 2.61 -1.62 0.68
CA PHE A 106 2.58 -2.41 -0.53
C PHE A 106 2.18 -3.84 -0.19
N THR A 107 1.24 -4.40 -0.94
CA THR A 107 0.89 -5.81 -0.81
C THR A 107 1.94 -6.66 -1.49
N SER A 108 2.05 -7.93 -1.10
CA SER A 108 3.05 -8.83 -1.70
C SER A 108 2.82 -9.01 -3.21
N GLN A 109 1.57 -8.94 -3.68
CA GLN A 109 1.24 -8.97 -5.12
C GLN A 109 1.76 -7.74 -5.87
N GLU A 110 1.63 -6.55 -5.27
CA GLU A 110 2.16 -5.31 -5.86
C GLU A 110 3.69 -5.33 -5.91
N VAL A 111 4.34 -5.91 -4.89
CA VAL A 111 5.79 -6.08 -4.89
C VAL A 111 6.24 -7.02 -6.00
N ILE A 112 5.60 -8.18 -6.15
CA ILE A 112 5.91 -9.14 -7.22
C ILE A 112 5.73 -8.48 -8.59
N ALA A 113 4.62 -7.79 -8.82
CA ALA A 113 4.37 -7.09 -10.08
C ALA A 113 5.42 -5.98 -10.35
N LEU A 114 5.89 -5.30 -9.30
CA LEU A 114 6.97 -4.31 -9.41
C LEU A 114 8.34 -4.95 -9.70
N GLN A 115 8.60 -6.16 -9.20
CA GLN A 115 9.81 -6.92 -9.49
C GLN A 115 9.83 -7.46 -10.93
N GLU A 116 8.69 -7.98 -11.39
CA GLU A 116 8.51 -8.47 -12.76
C GLU A 116 8.48 -7.33 -13.78
N GLY A 117 7.95 -6.17 -13.38
CA GLY A 117 7.98 -4.94 -14.16
C GLY A 117 9.24 -4.12 -13.94
N GLY A 118 9.07 -2.90 -13.43
CA GLY A 118 10.16 -1.96 -13.21
C GLY A 118 10.50 -1.14 -14.46
N ASN A 119 11.35 -0.12 -14.27
CA ASN A 119 11.65 0.84 -15.32
C ASN A 119 12.35 0.20 -16.52
N LYS A 120 13.12 -0.87 -16.31
CA LYS A 120 13.78 -1.61 -17.39
C LYS A 120 12.77 -2.13 -18.42
N HIS A 121 11.68 -2.75 -17.98
CA HIS A 121 10.64 -3.26 -18.87
C HIS A 121 9.93 -2.14 -19.62
N GLN A 122 9.62 -1.04 -18.93
CA GLN A 122 8.99 0.12 -19.58
C GLN A 122 9.92 0.81 -20.60
N LEU A 123 11.22 0.87 -20.31
CA LEU A 123 12.22 1.38 -21.26
C LEU A 123 12.32 0.49 -22.49
N ALA A 124 12.38 -0.83 -22.29
CA ALA A 124 12.39 -1.79 -23.39
C ALA A 124 11.12 -1.70 -24.25
N ALA A 125 9.96 -1.56 -23.61
CA ALA A 125 8.68 -1.32 -24.28
C ALA A 125 8.70 -0.04 -25.14
N ARG A 126 9.20 1.07 -24.58
CA ARG A 126 9.31 2.34 -25.29
C ARG A 126 10.19 2.23 -26.53
N VAL A 127 11.34 1.58 -26.39
CA VAL A 127 12.27 1.32 -27.50
C VAL A 127 11.62 0.45 -28.56
N ALA A 128 10.99 -0.67 -28.18
CA ALA A 128 10.30 -1.57 -29.08
C ALA A 128 9.17 -0.88 -29.86
N ALA A 129 8.41 0.00 -29.20
CA ALA A 129 7.38 0.82 -29.86
C ALA A 129 7.98 1.75 -30.93
N SER A 130 9.16 2.34 -30.68
CA SER A 130 9.87 3.16 -31.68
C SER A 130 10.36 2.35 -32.89
N PHE A 131 10.58 1.05 -32.73
CA PHE A 131 11.04 0.14 -33.80
C PHE A 131 9.91 -0.69 -34.43
N GLY A 132 8.64 -0.47 -34.03
CA GLY A 132 7.49 -1.20 -34.58
C GLY A 132 7.47 -2.69 -34.23
N THR A 133 8.24 -3.13 -33.23
CA THR A 133 8.28 -4.53 -32.80
C THR A 133 7.25 -4.76 -31.71
N CYS A 134 6.33 -5.70 -31.93
CA CYS A 134 5.31 -6.06 -30.95
C CYS A 134 5.93 -6.85 -29.80
N ILE A 135 6.30 -6.17 -28.71
CA ILE A 135 6.44 -6.84 -27.42
C ILE A 135 5.04 -6.86 -26.79
N GLU A 136 4.60 -7.99 -26.26
CA GLU A 136 3.41 -8.07 -25.38
C GLU A 136 3.69 -7.32 -24.07
N VAL A 137 3.70 -6.00 -24.15
CA VAL A 137 3.72 -5.14 -22.98
C VAL A 137 2.25 -4.96 -22.60
N LYS A 138 1.89 -5.32 -21.36
CA LYS A 138 0.59 -5.00 -20.80
C LYS A 138 0.48 -3.48 -20.59
N VAL A 139 0.40 -2.73 -21.68
CA VAL A 139 0.13 -1.30 -21.67
C VAL A 139 -1.37 -1.15 -21.41
N TYR A 140 -1.74 -1.06 -20.14
CA TYR A 140 -3.14 -0.97 -19.71
C TYR A 140 -3.83 0.36 -20.10
N ASP A 141 -3.14 1.29 -20.76
CA ASP A 141 -3.74 2.56 -21.18
C ASP A 141 -3.17 3.07 -22.51
N GLU A 142 -3.99 3.08 -23.56
CA GLU A 142 -3.66 3.68 -24.86
C GLU A 142 -3.34 5.19 -24.73
N LYS A 143 -3.92 5.89 -23.73
CA LYS A 143 -3.62 7.31 -23.50
C LYS A 143 -2.20 7.50 -22.95
N LEU A 144 -1.71 6.58 -22.11
CA LEU A 144 -0.32 6.64 -21.67
C LEU A 144 0.64 6.22 -22.78
N ALA A 145 0.28 5.24 -23.62
CA ALA A 145 1.06 4.92 -24.81
C ALA A 145 1.25 6.15 -25.71
N LEU A 146 0.17 6.93 -25.91
CA LEU A 146 0.20 8.18 -26.66
C LEU A 146 1.02 9.28 -25.96
N LEU A 147 0.97 9.36 -24.62
CA LEU A 147 1.76 10.32 -23.84
C LEU A 147 3.27 9.98 -23.87
N LEU A 148 3.61 8.69 -23.87
CA LEU A 148 4.97 8.17 -23.99
C LEU A 148 5.53 8.25 -25.42
N SER A 149 4.66 8.34 -26.44
CA SER A 149 5.08 8.59 -27.82
C SER A 149 5.47 10.05 -28.10
N LYS A 150 5.13 10.97 -27.19
CA LYS A 150 5.35 12.43 -27.31
C LYS A 150 6.43 12.97 -26.36
N LEU A 151 7.13 12.09 -25.65
CA LEU A 151 8.29 12.39 -24.79
C LEU A 151 9.54 11.69 -25.36
#